data_AF-A0A4Q3VS48-F1
#
_entry.id   AF-A0A4Q3VS48-F1
#
_cell.length_a   1.000
_cell.length_b   1.000
_cell.length_c   1.000
_cell.angle_alpha   90.00
_cell.angle_beta   90.00
_cell.angle_gamma   90.00
#
_symmetry.space_group_name_H-M   'P 1'
#
loop_
_entity.id
_entity.type
_entity.pdbx_description
1 polymer ?
#
loop_
_entity_poly.entity_id
_entity_poly.type
_entity_poly.pdbx_seq_one_letter_code
_entity_poly.pdbx_strand_id
1 'polypeptide(L)'
;IQDAAFARPYSSKGRQLKIYYATQVASRPPTFALFCNDPEIMHFSYQRYLLNRIREAFPLAGTPVRLVLKSSHKRPDEETPRKTTSRKREDSLQTENKR
;
A
#
# COMPACT_ATOMS: atom_id res chain seq x y z
N ILE A 1 -15.17 9.26 -3.71
CA ILE A 1 -14.59 7.88 -3.58
C ILE A 1 -15.50 7.00 -2.75
N GLN A 2 -15.91 7.42 -1.55
CA GLN A 2 -16.89 6.69 -0.74
C GLN A 2 -18.18 6.41 -1.54
N ASP A 3 -18.69 7.39 -2.28
CA ASP A 3 -19.87 7.19 -3.13
C ASP A 3 -19.69 6.11 -4.20
N ALA A 4 -18.51 6.05 -4.82
CA ALA A 4 -18.19 5.02 -5.81
C ALA A 4 -18.09 3.62 -5.17
N ALA A 5 -17.58 3.53 -3.94
CA ALA A 5 -17.51 2.28 -3.20
C ALA A 5 -18.89 1.79 -2.72
N PHE A 6 -19.78 2.73 -2.38
CA PHE A 6 -21.16 2.44 -2.01
C PHE A 6 -21.99 1.99 -3.22
N ALA A 7 -21.82 2.66 -4.36
CA ALA A 7 -22.51 2.30 -5.60
C ALA A 7 -22.12 0.90 -6.12
N ARG A 8 -20.89 0.46 -5.85
CA ARG A 8 -20.40 -0.87 -6.24
C ARG A 8 -19.68 -1.54 -5.07
N PRO A 9 -20.42 -2.18 -4.14
CA PRO A 9 -19.80 -2.91 -3.05
C PRO A 9 -18.98 -4.08 -3.62
N TYR A 10 -17.74 -4.21 -3.14
CA TYR A 10 -16.86 -5.31 -3.51
C TYR A 10 -16.71 -6.27 -2.32
N SER A 11 -17.00 -7.54 -2.56
CA SER A 11 -16.79 -8.62 -1.62
C SER A 11 -16.00 -9.72 -2.31
N SER A 12 -15.00 -10.26 -1.64
CA SER A 12 -14.22 -11.39 -2.12
C SER A 12 -13.85 -12.29 -0.96
N LYS A 13 -13.86 -13.61 -1.18
CA LYS A 13 -13.56 -14.64 -0.17
C LYS A 13 -14.36 -14.47 1.13
N GLY A 14 -15.65 -14.11 1.04
CA GLY A 14 -16.54 -13.94 2.20
C GLY A 14 -16.28 -12.68 3.04
N ARG A 15 -15.35 -11.81 2.63
CA ARG A 15 -15.01 -10.57 3.32
C ARG A 15 -15.38 -9.37 2.46
N GLN A 16 -16.15 -8.45 3.04
CA GLN A 16 -16.48 -7.20 2.39
C GLN A 16 -15.31 -6.22 2.47
N LEU A 17 -14.99 -5.58 1.36
CA LEU A 17 -14.02 -4.49 1.32
C LEU A 17 -14.62 -3.26 2.01
N LYS A 18 -13.93 -2.76 3.04
CA LYS A 18 -14.27 -1.50 3.72
C LYS A 18 -13.18 -0.50 3.42
N ILE A 19 -13.56 0.61 2.79
CA ILE A 19 -12.67 1.74 2.52
C ILE A 19 -12.94 2.79 3.58
N TYR A 20 -11.92 3.13 4.36
CA TYR A 20 -12.08 4.10 5.44
C TYR A 20 -11.96 5.52 4.88
N TYR A 21 -10.81 5.81 4.29
CA TYR A 21 -10.50 7.11 3.72
C TYR A 21 -9.45 6.98 2.63
N ALA A 22 -9.29 8.04 1.85
CA ALA A 22 -8.24 8.16 0.86
C ALA A 22 -7.58 9.53 0.99
N THR A 23 -6.26 9.59 0.81
CA THR A 23 -5.49 10.84 0.88
C THR A 23 -4.53 10.94 -0.29
N GLN A 24 -4.25 12.16 -0.73
CA GLN A 24 -3.15 12.43 -1.65
C GLN A 24 -1.82 12.37 -0.87
N VAL A 25 -0.89 11.55 -1.34
CA VAL A 25 0.44 11.35 -0.71
C VAL A 25 1.55 12.02 -1.50
N ALA A 26 1.37 12.20 -2.80
CA ALA A 26 2.33 12.89 -3.66
C ALA A 26 1.60 13.67 -4.76
N SER A 27 2.25 14.72 -5.25
CA SER A 27 1.70 15.68 -6.22
C SER A 27 2.24 15.51 -7.63
N ARG A 28 3.48 15.03 -7.83
CA ARG A 28 4.08 14.80 -9.15
C ARG A 28 4.81 13.44 -9.20
N PRO A 29 4.17 12.36 -9.66
CA PRO A 29 2.79 12.23 -10.15
C PRO A 29 1.74 12.17 -9.01
N PRO A 30 0.50 12.63 -9.23
CA PRO A 30 -0.60 12.52 -8.29
C PRO A 30 -0.78 11.07 -7.82
N THR A 31 -0.44 10.84 -6.56
CA THR A 31 -0.50 9.52 -5.94
C THR A 31 -1.49 9.58 -4.79
N PHE A 32 -2.50 8.71 -4.83
CA PHE A 32 -3.50 8.56 -3.79
C PHE A 32 -3.21 7.30 -2.99
N ALA A 33 -3.18 7.42 -1.67
CA ALA A 33 -3.21 6.28 -0.76
C ALA A 33 -4.65 6.05 -0.32
N LEU A 34 -5.13 4.82 -0.52
CA LEU A 34 -6.44 4.39 -0.09
C LEU A 34 -6.28 3.42 1.08
N PHE A 35 -6.89 3.76 2.20
CA PHE A 35 -6.85 2.97 3.41
C PHE A 35 -8.07 2.06 3.45
N CYS A 36 -7.83 0.76 3.41
CA CYS A 36 -8.85 -0.27 3.50
C CYS A 36 -8.58 -1.22 4.66
N ASN A 37 -9.58 -2.06 4.95
CA ASN A 37 -9.45 -3.14 5.91
C ASN A 37 -8.39 -4.15 5.47
N ASP A 38 -8.43 -4.58 4.21
CA ASP A 38 -7.50 -5.56 3.67
C ASP A 38 -7.19 -5.23 2.20
N PRO A 39 -5.93 -4.87 1.89
CA PRO A 39 -5.52 -4.55 0.52
C PRO A 39 -5.43 -5.78 -0.38
N GLU A 40 -5.22 -6.99 0.16
CA GLU A 40 -5.07 -8.21 -0.64
C GLU A 40 -6.40 -8.70 -1.22
N ILE A 41 -7.51 -8.33 -0.58
CA ILE A 41 -8.85 -8.66 -1.06
C ILE A 41 -9.14 -7.91 -2.37
N MET A 42 -8.58 -6.70 -2.54
CA MET A 42 -8.90 -5.86 -3.69
C MET A 42 -8.23 -6.38 -4.97
N HIS A 43 -9.06 -6.89 -5.88
CA HIS A 43 -8.59 -7.25 -7.22
C HIS A 43 -8.22 -6.02 -8.07
N PHE A 44 -7.29 -6.19 -9.01
CA PHE A 44 -6.81 -5.10 -9.87
C PHE A 44 -7.95 -4.40 -10.64
N SER A 45 -8.97 -5.15 -11.06
CA SER A 45 -10.12 -4.59 -11.80
C SER A 45 -10.88 -3.56 -10.96
N TYR A 46 -11.05 -3.82 -9.66
CA TYR A 46 -11.73 -2.90 -8.76
C TYR A 46 -10.85 -1.69 -8.43
N GLN A 47 -9.54 -1.90 -8.28
CA GLN A 47 -8.57 -0.81 -8.17
C GLN A 47 -8.61 0.12 -9.39
N ARG A 48 -8.73 -0.42 -10.61
CA ARG A 48 -8.86 0.36 -11.86
C ARG A 48 -10.18 1.12 -11.93
N TYR A 49 -11.28 0.51 -11.49
CA TYR A 49 -12.57 1.19 -11.37
C TYR A 49 -12.48 2.41 -10.46
N LEU A 50 -11.91 2.26 -9.26
CA LEU A 50 -11.73 3.38 -8.32
C LEU A 50 -10.80 4.46 -8.90
N LEU A 51 -9.71 4.05 -9.55
CA LEU A 51 -8.81 4.97 -10.25
C LEU A 51 -9.54 5.81 -11.29
N ASN A 52 -10.37 5.18 -12.13
CA ASN A 52 -11.11 5.88 -13.17
C ASN A 52 -12.10 6.88 -12.56
N ARG A 53 -12.76 6.54 -11.45
CA ARG A 53 -13.64 7.47 -10.73
C ARG A 53 -12.89 8.66 -10.14
N ILE A 54 -11.66 8.47 -9.68
CA ILE A 54 -10.80 9.57 -9.23
C ILE A 54 -10.42 10.46 -10.43
N ARG A 55 -10.14 9.88 -11.59
CA ARG A 55 -9.82 10.65 -12.83
C ARG A 55 -11.01 11.44 -13.36
N GLU A 56 -12.23 10.93 -13.19
CA GLU A 56 -13.45 11.66 -13.54
C GLU A 56 -13.69 12.85 -12.60
N ALA A 57 -13.39 12.68 -11.30
CA ALA A 57 -13.58 13.74 -10.31
C ALA A 57 -12.52 14.84 -10.37
N PHE A 58 -11.28 14.50 -10.76
CA PHE A 58 -10.18 15.45 -10.89
C PHE A 58 -9.66 15.44 -12.34
N PRO A 59 -9.93 16.49 -13.15
CA PRO A 59 -9.50 16.55 -14.54
C PRO A 59 -7.98 16.79 -14.65
N LEU A 60 -7.22 15.75 -14.35
CA LEU A 60 -5.76 15.71 -14.42
C LEU A 60 -5.34 15.24 -15.82
N ALA A 61 -5.48 16.11 -16.81
CA ALA A 61 -5.07 15.81 -18.17
C ALA A 61 -3.54 15.64 -18.26
N GLY A 62 -3.09 14.59 -18.95
CA GLY A 62 -1.67 14.36 -19.23
C GLY A 62 -0.82 13.76 -18.11
N THR A 63 -1.33 13.60 -16.88
CA THR A 63 -0.56 12.99 -15.78
C THR A 63 -1.13 11.63 -15.38
N PRO A 64 -0.31 10.57 -15.27
CA PRO A 64 -0.79 9.29 -14.74
C PRO A 64 -1.15 9.43 -13.26
N VAL A 65 -2.37 9.03 -12.90
CA VAL A 65 -2.79 8.91 -11.51
C VAL A 65 -2.33 7.56 -10.96
N ARG A 66 -1.71 7.55 -9.78
CA ARG A 66 -1.29 6.34 -9.07
C ARG A 66 -2.20 6.10 -7.86
N LEU A 67 -2.58 4.84 -7.64
CA LEU A 67 -3.37 4.42 -6.49
C LEU A 67 -2.59 3.36 -5.71
N VAL A 68 -2.27 3.67 -4.46
CA VAL A 68 -1.60 2.77 -3.52
C VAL A 68 -2.60 2.32 -2.47
N LEU A 69 -2.68 1.02 -2.23
CA LEU A 69 -3.53 0.46 -1.19
C LEU A 69 -2.72 0.31 0.09
N LYS A 70 -3.30 0.70 1.23
CA LYS A 70 -2.71 0.52 2.56
C LYS A 70 -3.73 -0.14 3.49
N SER A 71 -3.26 -1.07 4.31
CA SER A 71 -4.04 -1.60 5.42
C SER A 71 -4.08 -0.56 6.55
N SER A 72 -5.28 -0.29 7.08
CA SER A 72 -5.47 0.59 8.25
C SER A 72 -5.14 -0.15 9.56
N HIS A 73 -5.41 -1.47 9.61
CA HIS A 73 -5.02 -2.33 10.72
C HIS A 73 -3.83 -3.19 10.32
N LYS A 74 -2.69 -2.97 10.98
CA LYS A 74 -1.62 -3.97 11.01
C LYS A 74 -2.13 -5.13 11.87
N ARG A 75 -2.42 -6.25 11.22
CA ARG A 75 -2.47 -7.54 11.89
C ARG A 75 -1.07 -7.78 12.50
N PRO A 76 -0.93 -8.00 13.82
CA PRO A 76 0.38 -8.12 14.48
C PRO A 76 1.20 -9.34 13.98
N ASP A 77 0.56 -10.24 13.24
CA ASP A 77 1.08 -11.48 12.68
C ASP A 77 1.89 -11.32 11.37
N GLU A 78 1.95 -10.14 10.77
CA GLU A 78 2.70 -9.91 9.53
C GLU A 78 4.04 -9.17 9.79
N GLU A 79 4.97 -9.85 10.47
CA GLU A 79 6.38 -9.49 10.44
C GLU A 79 6.90 -9.65 9.01
N THR A 80 7.08 -8.53 8.31
CA THR A 80 7.85 -8.52 7.05
C THR A 80 9.24 -9.07 7.37
N PRO A 81 9.82 -10.01 6.59
CA PRO A 81 11.14 -10.53 6.87
C PRO A 81 12.11 -9.36 6.94
N ARG A 82 12.72 -9.16 8.11
CA ARG A 82 13.80 -8.18 8.29
C ARG A 82 14.82 -8.47 7.20
N LYS A 83 15.07 -7.52 6.31
CA LYS A 83 16.24 -7.59 5.44
C LYS A 83 17.45 -7.66 6.36
N THR A 84 18.01 -8.86 6.52
CA THR A 84 19.30 -9.08 7.15
C THR A 84 20.30 -8.31 6.30
N THR A 85 20.58 -7.08 6.70
CA THR A 85 21.81 -6.42 6.28
C THR A 85 22.90 -7.20 6.96
N SER A 86 23.57 -8.04 6.16
CA SER A 86 24.79 -8.73 6.51
C SER A 86 25.81 -7.69 6.95
N ARG A 87 25.79 -7.32 8.24
CA ARG A 87 26.88 -6.61 8.89
C ARG A 87 28.04 -7.61 8.99
N LYS A 88 28.79 -7.64 7.89
CA LYS A 88 30.25 -7.76 7.82
C LYS A 88 30.88 -8.04 9.20
N ARG A 89 30.93 -9.33 9.57
CA ARG A 89 31.85 -9.85 10.60
C ARG A 89 33.17 -10.16 9.91
N GLU A 90 33.87 -9.13 9.48
CA GLU A 90 35.25 -9.19 9.03
C GLU A 90 35.89 -7.88 9.46
N ASP A 91 36.09 -7.71 10.76
CA ASP A 91 36.97 -6.70 11.36
C ASP A 91 37.02 -6.95 12.88
N SER A 92 37.64 -8.04 13.26
CA SER A 92 38.23 -8.19 14.60
C SER A 92 39.49 -9.03 14.46
N LEU A 93 40.49 -8.37 13.87
CA LEU A 93 41.92 -8.49 14.17
C LEU A 93 42.15 -9.17 15.52
N GLN A 94 42.85 -10.30 15.55
CA GLN A 94 44.30 -10.27 15.76
C GLN A 94 44.71 -9.26 16.84
N THR A 95 44.44 -9.55 18.11
CA THR A 95 45.31 -9.13 19.22
C THR A 95 45.05 -10.11 20.37
N GLU A 96 46.11 -10.50 21.08
CA GLU A 96 46.09 -11.33 22.30
C GLU A 96 45.86 -12.85 22.12
N ASN A 97 46.81 -13.50 21.44
CA ASN A 97 47.38 -14.72 22.02
C ASN A 97 48.90 -14.61 21.98
N LYS A 98 49.39 -13.70 22.81
CA LYS A 98 50.80 -13.59 23.18
C LYS A 98 50.84 -13.39 24.70
N ARG A 99 50.88 -14.51 25.43
CA ARG A 99 51.63 -14.73 26.67
C ARG A 99 51.42 -16.16 27.14
#